data_AF-A0A1F3ZC77-F1
#
_entry.id   AF-A0A1F3ZC77-F1
#
_cell.length_a   1.000
_cell.length_b   1.000
_cell.length_c   1.000
_cell.angle_alpha   90.00
_cell.angle_beta   90.00
_cell.angle_gamma   90.00
#
_symmetry.space_group_name_H-M   'P 1'
#
loop_
_entity.id
_entity.type
_entity.pdbx_description
1 polymer ?
#
loop_
_entity_poly.entity_id
_entity_poly.type
_entity_poly.pdbx_seq_one_letter_code
_entity_poly.pdbx_strand_id
1 'polypeptide(L)' 'MLDWVADTDTRIVSIDDGLELMRGWMAKYADPPCDFADASLLYAAWRTEMREIWTVDRDFMVYRLPDRSRFTVIPGGRG' A
#
# COMPACT_ATOMS: atom_id res chain seq x y z
N MET A 1 -24.63 0.60 9.78
CA MET A 1 -23.30 1.13 10.20
C MET A 1 -22.26 0.26 9.53
N LEU A 2 -21.52 0.80 8.55
CA LEU A 2 -20.80 0.13 7.43
C LEU A 2 -21.61 -0.05 6.13
N ASP A 3 -22.83 0.49 6.03
CA ASP A 3 -23.65 0.35 4.81
C ASP A 3 -22.97 0.97 3.57
N TRP A 4 -22.11 1.97 3.78
CA TRP A 4 -21.27 2.57 2.73
C TRP A 4 -20.28 1.59 2.09
N VAL A 5 -19.85 0.54 2.81
CA VAL A 5 -18.94 -0.48 2.26
C VAL A 5 -19.69 -1.43 1.33
N ALA A 6 -20.98 -1.64 1.58
CA ALA A 6 -21.82 -2.55 0.79
C ALA A 6 -22.26 -1.94 -0.55
N ASP A 7 -22.26 -0.61 -0.67
CA ASP A 7 -22.65 0.14 -1.87
C ASP A 7 -21.47 0.49 -2.80
N THR A 8 -20.24 0.11 -2.43
CA THR A 8 -19.03 0.36 -3.20
C THR A 8 -18.40 -0.96 -3.68
N ASP A 9 -17.64 -0.92 -4.78
CA ASP A 9 -16.84 -2.05 -5.27
C ASP A 9 -15.60 -2.28 -4.38
N THR A 10 -15.83 -2.48 -3.08
CA THR A 10 -14.78 -2.60 -2.07
C THR A 10 -14.32 -4.04 -1.96
N ARG A 11 -13.02 -4.23 -2.18
CA ARG A 11 -12.35 -5.52 -2.01
C ARG A 11 -11.62 -5.58 -0.68
N ILE A 12 -11.91 -6.61 0.11
CA ILE A 12 -11.13 -6.95 1.32
C ILE A 12 -9.96 -7.85 0.91
N VAL A 13 -8.74 -7.49 1.33
CA VAL A 13 -7.53 -8.27 1.10
C VAL A 13 -7.04 -8.81 2.44
N SER A 14 -6.97 -10.13 2.59
CA SER A 14 -6.35 -10.75 3.77
C SER A 14 -4.83 -10.60 3.72
N ILE A 15 -4.21 -10.39 4.89
CA ILE A 15 -2.76 -10.23 5.08
C ILE A 15 -2.05 -11.53 5.52
N ASP A 16 -2.75 -12.66 5.63
CA ASP A 16 -2.25 -13.88 6.27
C ASP A 16 -0.89 -14.35 5.73
N ASP A 17 -0.71 -14.33 4.40
CA ASP A 17 0.55 -14.73 3.75
C ASP A 17 1.56 -13.56 3.61
N GLY A 18 1.22 -12.37 4.11
CA GLY A 18 1.92 -11.12 3.84
C GLY A 18 2.90 -10.67 4.91
N LEU A 19 2.84 -11.25 6.10
CA LEU A 19 3.55 -10.74 7.28
C LEU A 19 5.07 -10.65 7.09
N GLU A 20 5.71 -11.65 6.49
CA GLU A 20 7.16 -11.62 6.26
C GLU A 20 7.57 -10.56 5.23
N LEU A 21 6.77 -10.39 4.17
CA LEU A 21 7.02 -9.36 3.17
C LEU A 21 6.86 -7.95 3.77
N MET A 22 5.80 -7.77 4.57
CA MET A 22 5.53 -6.53 5.30
C MET A 22 6.65 -6.20 6.30
N ARG A 23 7.13 -7.19 7.06
CA ARG A 23 8.30 -7.06 7.94
C ARG A 23 9.54 -6.63 7.17
N GLY A 24 9.76 -7.19 5.99
CA GLY A 24 10.86 -6.80 5.11
C GLY A 24 10.79 -5.33 4.69
N TRP A 25 9.60 -4.81 4.38
CA TRP A 25 9.43 -3.39 4.05
C TRP A 25 9.61 -2.46 5.24
N MET A 26 9.03 -2.77 6.40
CA MET A 26 9.23 -1.97 7.62
C MET A 26 10.72 -1.88 8.00
N ALA A 27 11.47 -2.96 7.83
CA ALA A 27 12.92 -2.96 8.05
C ALA A 27 13.69 -2.17 6.96
N LYS A 28 13.29 -2.32 5.69
CA LYS A 28 13.94 -1.65 4.55
C LYS A 28 13.73 -0.14 4.58
N TYR A 29 12.55 0.30 4.96
CA TYR A 29 12.12 1.69 5.03
C TYR A 29 11.99 2.09 6.50
N ALA A 30 13.11 2.05 7.23
CA ALA A 30 13.16 2.55 8.60
C ALA A 30 13.32 4.09 8.66
N ASP A 31 13.70 4.72 7.54
CA ASP A 31 13.87 6.16 7.36
C ASP A 31 13.57 6.53 5.88
N PRO A 32 12.40 7.12 5.55
CA PRO A 32 11.27 7.42 6.43
C PRO A 32 10.58 6.15 6.96
N PRO A 33 9.93 6.20 8.13
CA PRO A 33 9.40 5.01 8.80
C PRO A 33 8.17 4.47 8.07
N CYS A 34 8.31 3.34 7.41
CA CYS A 34 7.18 2.51 6.95
C CYS A 34 6.65 1.72 8.14
N ASP A 35 5.45 2.05 8.59
CA ASP A 35 4.80 1.33 9.68
C ASP A 35 3.97 0.13 9.17
N PHE A 36 3.25 -0.53 10.08
CA PHE A 36 2.42 -1.67 9.72
C PHE A 36 1.26 -1.29 8.77
N ALA A 37 0.70 -0.09 8.91
CA ALA A 37 -0.36 0.39 8.04
C ALA A 37 0.17 0.61 6.62
N ASP A 38 1.32 1.26 6.47
CA ASP A 38 1.97 1.45 5.17
C ASP A 38 2.33 0.11 4.53
N ALA A 39 2.97 -0.78 5.29
CA ALA A 39 3.35 -2.10 4.80
C ALA A 39 2.13 -2.91 4.35
N SER A 40 0.98 -2.74 5.02
CA SER A 40 -0.26 -3.42 4.62
C SER A 40 -0.80 -2.90 3.29
N LEU A 41 -0.60 -1.61 2.97
CA LEU A 41 -0.95 -1.02 1.68
C LEU A 41 0.03 -1.43 0.57
N LEU A 42 1.34 -1.54 0.86
CA LEU A 42 2.30 -2.14 -0.07
C LEU A 42 1.92 -3.60 -0.39
N TYR A 43 1.51 -4.35 0.63
CA TYR A 43 1.09 -5.74 0.46
C TYR A 43 -0.20 -5.85 -0.36
N ALA A 44 -1.20 -5.05 -0.03
CA ALA A 44 -2.47 -5.02 -0.75
C ALA A 44 -2.24 -4.67 -2.23
N ALA A 45 -1.47 -3.61 -2.49
CA ALA A 45 -1.04 -3.24 -3.83
C ALA A 45 -0.37 -4.43 -4.53
N TRP A 46 0.64 -5.03 -3.91
CA TRP A 46 1.34 -6.18 -4.49
C TRP A 46 0.39 -7.33 -4.87
N ARG A 47 -0.54 -7.70 -3.98
CA ARG A 47 -1.49 -8.80 -4.19
C ARG A 47 -2.57 -8.52 -5.23
N THR A 48 -2.97 -7.25 -5.41
CA THR A 48 -4.08 -6.88 -6.31
C THR A 48 -3.61 -6.32 -7.64
N GLU A 49 -2.30 -6.13 -7.81
CA GLU A 49 -1.71 -5.44 -8.96
C GLU A 49 -2.16 -3.97 -9.11
N MET A 50 -2.79 -3.39 -8.08
CA MET A 50 -3.19 -1.99 -8.07
C MET A 50 -2.00 -1.09 -7.71
N ARG A 51 -1.67 -0.13 -8.58
CA ARG A 51 -0.53 0.80 -8.42
C ARG A 51 -0.98 2.22 -8.12
N GLU A 52 -2.26 2.53 -8.30
CA GLU A 52 -2.82 3.80 -7.89
C GLU A 52 -3.12 3.79 -6.41
N ILE A 53 -2.73 4.84 -5.72
CA ILE A 53 -3.03 5.03 -4.30
C ILE A 53 -3.52 6.44 -4.06
N TRP A 54 -4.67 6.54 -3.41
CA TRP A 54 -5.21 7.83 -3.00
C TRP A 54 -4.73 8.18 -1.60
N THR A 55 -3.72 9.06 -1.52
CA THR A 55 -3.12 9.48 -0.25
C THR A 55 -2.45 10.85 -0.38
N VAL A 56 -2.37 11.57 0.74
CA VAL A 56 -1.57 12.81 0.87
C VAL A 56 -0.17 12.54 1.46
N ASP A 57 0.07 11.30 1.89
CA ASP A 57 1.34 10.87 2.45
C ASP A 57 2.40 10.76 1.34
N ARG A 58 3.51 11.47 1.54
CA ARG A 58 4.58 11.59 0.57
C ARG A 58 5.52 10.39 0.57
N ASP A 59 5.52 9.59 1.63
CA ASP A 59 6.44 8.46 1.77
C ASP A 59 6.11 7.35 0.75
N PHE A 60 4.85 7.28 0.29
CA PHE A 60 4.43 6.42 -0.82
C PHE A 60 5.10 6.74 -2.16
N MET A 61 5.72 7.91 -2.32
CA MET A 61 6.51 8.22 -3.52
C MET A 61 7.84 7.46 -3.57
N VAL A 62 8.40 7.08 -2.42
CA VAL A 62 9.72 6.42 -2.32
C VAL A 62 9.61 4.90 -2.14
N TYR A 63 8.48 4.42 -1.61
CA TYR A 63 8.22 3.00 -1.48
C TYR A 63 8.22 2.27 -2.83
N ARG A 64 8.68 1.01 -2.81
CA ARG A 64 8.80 0.15 -3.99
C ARG A 64 8.28 -1.25 -3.69
N LEU A 65 7.52 -1.77 -4.65
CA LEU A 65 7.00 -3.14 -4.65
C LEU A 65 8.11 -4.15 -5.01
N PRO A 66 7.89 -5.47 -4.88
CA PRO A 66 8.91 -6.49 -5.12
C PRO A 66 9.44 -6.50 -6.56
N ASP A 67 8.58 -6.15 -7.53
CA ASP A 67 8.93 -5.97 -8.94
C ASP A 67 9.64 -4.63 -9.24
N ARG A 68 9.97 -3.85 -8.21
CA ARG A 68 10.55 -2.49 -8.26
C ARG A 68 9.62 -1.42 -8.83
N SER A 69 8.36 -1.73 -9.10
CA SER A 69 7.36 -0.71 -9.46
C SER A 69 7.11 0.22 -8.27
N ARG A 70 6.55 1.40 -8.58
CA ARG A 70 6.20 2.46 -7.64
C ARG A 70 4.70 2.72 -7.69
N PHE A 71 4.18 3.36 -6.65
CA PHE A 71 2.83 3.89 -6.68
C PHE A 71 2.69 5.09 -7.62
N THR A 72 1.54 5.16 -8.28
CA THR A 72 0.98 6.40 -8.83
C THR A 72 0.15 7.03 -7.72
N VAL A 73 0.73 8.01 -7.02
CA VAL A 73 0.04 8.71 -5.92
C VAL A 73 -0.97 9.69 -6.49
N ILE A 74 -2.19 9.68 -5.98
CA ILE A 74 -3.24 10.64 -6.33
C ILE A 74 -3.86 11.23 -5.05
N PRO A 75 -4.34 12.50 -5.06
CA PRO A 75 -4.16 13.48 -6.12
C PRO A 75 -2.72 14.05 -6.11
N GLY A 76 -2.13 14.25 -7.29
CA GLY A 76 -0.90 15.07 -7.43
C GLY A 76 0.44 14.32 -7.58
N GLY A 77 0.46 13.00 -7.71
CA GLY A 77 1.65 12.27 -8.15
C GLY A 77 1.92 12.51 -9.63
N ARG A 78 3.17 12.81 -10.00
CA ARG A 78 3.58 12.85 -11.41
C ARG A 78 3.66 11.41 -11.92
N GLY A 79 2.77 11.06 -12.86
CA GLY A 79 2.87 9.82 -13.64
C GLY A 79 4.24 9.66 -14.29
#